data_AF-A0A2D7WJF8-F1
#
_entry.id   AF-A0A2D7WJF8-F1
#
_cell.length_a   1.000
_cell.length_b   1.000
_cell.length_c   1.000
_cell.angle_alpha   90.00
_cell.angle_beta   90.00
_cell.angle_gamma   90.00
#
_symmetry.space_group_name_H-M   'P 1'
#
loop_
_entity.id
_entity.type
_entity.pdbx_description
1 polymer ?
#
loop_
_entity_poly.entity_id
_entity_poly.type
_entity_poly.pdbx_seq_one_letter_code
_entity_poly.pdbx_strand_id
1 'polypeptide(L)'
;MNNKMSAAPSPQTLSKIAIAMGAYVLLVIWPCFDALRLFIAEDNRAFSLHHLAVAVGSALAVTIFSQRVMLSLCRPPVDKAVHFAEGEVR
;
A
#
# COMPACT_ATOMS: atom_id res chain seq x y z
N MET A 1 -33.34 -1.37 -7.82
CA MET A 1 -32.01 -1.96 -7.59
C MET A 1 -30.98 -0.85 -7.80
N ASN A 2 -30.50 -0.23 -6.73
CA ASN A 2 -29.54 0.88 -6.82
C ASN A 2 -28.16 0.31 -7.15
N ASN A 3 -27.72 0.49 -8.39
CA ASN A 3 -26.32 0.32 -8.77
C ASN A 3 -25.50 1.32 -7.95
N LYS A 4 -24.91 0.86 -6.85
CA LYS A 4 -23.81 1.55 -6.19
C LYS A 4 -22.66 1.54 -7.20
N MET A 5 -22.61 2.54 -8.07
CA MET A 5 -21.38 2.93 -8.75
C MET A 5 -20.34 3.06 -7.65
N SER A 6 -19.39 2.11 -7.63
CA SER A 6 -18.28 2.11 -6.70
C SER A 6 -17.46 3.37 -6.97
N ALA A 7 -17.79 4.45 -6.26
CA ALA A 7 -17.03 5.68 -6.30
C ALA A 7 -15.57 5.32 -6.04
N ALA A 8 -14.69 5.65 -6.99
CA ALA A 8 -13.27 5.36 -6.85
C ALA A 8 -12.79 5.90 -5.49
N PRO A 9 -12.03 5.11 -4.73
CA PRO A 9 -11.58 5.52 -3.40
C PRO A 9 -10.82 6.84 -3.50
N SER A 10 -11.15 7.78 -2.62
CA SER A 10 -10.48 9.08 -2.59
C SER A 10 -8.96 8.89 -2.43
N PRO A 11 -8.12 9.79 -2.96
CA PRO A 11 -6.67 9.72 -2.81
C PRO A 11 -6.24 9.69 -1.33
N GLN A 12 -7.04 10.29 -0.43
CA GLN A 12 -6.83 10.22 1.01
C GLN A 12 -7.04 8.80 1.56
N THR A 13 -8.07 8.10 1.10
CA THR A 13 -8.34 6.70 1.47
C THR A 13 -7.20 5.78 1.01
N LEU A 14 -6.71 5.97 -0.22
CA LEU A 14 -5.58 5.21 -0.75
C LEU A 14 -4.29 5.44 0.07
N SER A 15 -4.04 6.69 0.47
CA SER A 15 -2.90 7.00 1.34
C SER A 15 -3.00 6.32 2.71
N LYS A 16 -4.18 6.31 3.33
CA LYS A 16 -4.41 5.61 4.60
C LYS A 16 -4.18 4.10 4.47
N ILE A 17 -4.62 3.49 3.38
CA ILE A 17 -4.41 2.05 3.13
C ILE A 17 -2.92 1.75 2.97
N ALA A 18 -2.20 2.55 2.18
CA ALA A 18 -0.76 2.35 2.01
C ALA A 18 0.02 2.47 3.32
N ILE A 19 -0.32 3.47 4.16
CA ILE A 19 0.27 3.62 5.50
C ILE A 19 -0.07 2.41 6.38
N ALA A 20 -1.33 1.93 6.34
CA ALA A 20 -1.74 0.76 7.09
C ALA A 20 -0.98 -0.51 6.66
N MET A 21 -0.67 -0.66 5.36
CA MET A 21 0.16 -1.75 4.86
C MET A 21 1.60 -1.68 5.40
N GLY A 22 2.22 -0.49 5.39
CA GLY A 22 3.53 -0.30 6.00
C GLY A 22 3.54 -0.59 7.50
N ALA A 23 2.54 -0.09 8.23
CA ALA A 23 2.38 -0.35 9.66
C ALA A 23 2.17 -1.85 9.94
N TYR A 24 1.42 -2.56 9.10
CA TYR A 24 1.23 -4.01 9.21
C TYR A 24 2.55 -4.77 9.05
N VAL A 25 3.38 -4.39 8.08
CA VAL A 25 4.72 -4.98 7.91
C VAL A 25 5.56 -4.79 9.18
N LEU A 26 5.52 -3.60 9.78
CA LEU A 26 6.33 -3.28 10.95
C LEU A 26 5.80 -3.90 12.25
N LEU A 27 4.50 -3.92 12.46
CA LEU A 27 3.90 -4.35 13.73
C LEU A 27 3.53 -5.84 13.77
N VAL A 28 3.37 -6.48 12.63
CA VAL A 28 2.93 -7.87 12.56
C VAL A 28 3.98 -8.74 11.88
N ILE A 29 4.38 -8.41 10.65
CA ILE A 29 5.27 -9.27 9.87
C ILE A 29 6.67 -9.29 10.48
N TRP A 30 7.23 -8.13 10.83
CA TRP A 30 8.57 -8.03 11.42
C TRP A 30 8.70 -8.83 12.72
N PRO A 31 7.89 -8.62 13.79
CA PRO A 31 8.06 -9.38 15.02
C PRO A 31 7.79 -10.87 14.83
N CYS A 32 6.90 -11.25 13.90
CA CYS A 32 6.70 -12.66 13.56
C CYS A 32 7.95 -13.27 12.92
N PHE A 33 8.55 -12.60 11.94
CA PHE A 33 9.79 -13.05 11.29
C PHE A 33 10.97 -13.11 12.26
N ASP A 34 11.07 -12.11 13.13
CA ASP A 34 12.16 -12.02 14.10
C ASP A 34 12.00 -13.06 15.24
N ALA A 35 10.77 -13.36 15.66
CA ALA A 35 10.48 -14.48 16.55
C ALA A 35 10.84 -15.82 15.90
N LEU A 36 10.52 -16.03 14.61
CA LEU A 36 10.94 -17.24 13.90
C LEU A 36 12.46 -17.37 13.84
N ARG A 37 13.21 -16.28 13.65
CA ARG A 37 14.68 -16.31 13.72
C ARG A 37 15.20 -16.69 15.11
N LEU A 38 14.57 -16.18 16.16
CA LEU A 38 14.94 -16.54 17.53
C LEU A 38 14.67 -18.02 17.83
N PHE A 39 13.48 -18.52 17.49
CA PHE A 39 13.03 -19.86 17.90
C PHE A 39 13.43 -20.98 16.95
N ILE A 40 13.56 -20.71 15.64
CA ILE A 40 13.86 -21.75 14.64
C ILE A 40 15.33 -21.72 14.23
N ALA A 41 15.92 -20.53 14.07
CA ALA A 41 17.30 -20.38 13.62
C ALA A 41 18.31 -20.24 14.78
N GLU A 42 17.83 -20.31 16.04
CA GLU A 42 18.62 -20.11 17.26
C GLU A 42 19.50 -18.84 17.21
N ASP A 43 19.04 -17.81 16.49
CA ASP A 43 19.77 -16.56 16.32
C ASP A 43 19.58 -15.69 17.56
N ASN A 44 20.53 -15.77 18.49
CA ASN A 44 20.56 -14.96 19.72
C ASN A 44 20.67 -13.44 19.48
N ARG A 45 20.78 -12.99 18.23
CA ARG A 45 20.77 -11.57 17.85
C ARG A 45 19.40 -11.12 17.30
N ALA A 46 18.34 -11.91 17.48
CA ALA A 46 16.98 -11.45 17.25
C ALA A 46 16.72 -10.15 18.04
N PHE A 47 15.99 -9.23 17.45
CA PHE A 47 15.68 -7.87 17.92
C PHE A 47 16.86 -6.89 17.92
N SER A 48 17.88 -7.12 17.09
CA SER A 48 18.95 -6.14 16.86
C SER A 48 18.44 -4.84 16.22
N LEU A 49 19.04 -3.70 16.62
CA LEU A 49 18.81 -2.39 16.00
C LEU A 49 18.99 -2.41 14.48
N HIS A 50 19.88 -3.27 13.96
CA HIS A 50 20.07 -3.41 12.53
C HIS A 50 18.83 -4.02 11.85
N HIS A 51 18.23 -5.06 12.42
CA HIS A 51 17.01 -5.67 11.88
C HIS A 51 15.82 -4.72 11.97
N LEU A 52 15.72 -3.93 13.05
CA LEU A 52 14.73 -2.88 13.17
C LEU A 52 14.88 -1.83 12.05
N ALA A 53 16.12 -1.38 11.77
CA ALA A 53 16.36 -0.42 10.69
C ALA A 53 15.95 -0.98 9.31
N VAL A 54 16.24 -2.25 9.06
CA VAL A 54 15.81 -2.96 7.83
C VAL A 54 14.28 -3.10 7.78
N ALA A 55 13.63 -3.40 8.89
CA ALA A 55 12.17 -3.48 8.99
C ALA A 55 11.50 -2.12 8.71
N VAL A 56 12.03 -1.03 9.27
CA VAL A 56 11.58 0.34 8.98
C VAL A 56 11.77 0.68 7.51
N GLY A 57 12.95 0.41 6.94
CA GLY A 57 13.24 0.66 5.54
C GLY A 57 12.31 -0.11 4.59
N SER A 58 12.06 -1.38 4.87
CA SER A 58 11.14 -2.21 4.08
C SER A 58 9.68 -1.75 4.21
N ALA A 59 9.23 -1.38 5.41
CA ALA A 59 7.89 -0.82 5.62
C ALA A 59 7.67 0.49 4.83
N LEU A 60 8.68 1.37 4.81
CA LEU A 60 8.64 2.60 4.01
C LEU A 60 8.61 2.30 2.51
N ALA A 61 9.46 1.39 2.03
CA ALA A 61 9.48 0.97 0.63
C ALA A 61 8.12 0.39 0.20
N VAL A 62 7.52 -0.47 1.02
CA VAL A 62 6.18 -1.02 0.78
C VAL A 62 5.13 0.08 0.75
N THR A 63 5.14 1.01 1.71
CA THR A 63 4.19 2.13 1.75
C THR A 63 4.25 2.96 0.48
N ILE A 64 5.46 3.36 0.06
CA ILE A 64 5.68 4.18 -1.15
C ILE A 64 5.27 3.42 -2.40
N PHE A 65 5.63 2.13 -2.49
CA PHE A 65 5.27 1.28 -3.62
C PHE A 65 3.75 1.10 -3.74
N SER A 66 3.07 0.78 -2.64
CA SER A 66 1.61 0.65 -2.60
C SER A 66 0.93 1.96 -2.99
N GLN A 67 1.41 3.12 -2.51
CA GLN A 67 0.92 4.43 -2.95
C GLN A 67 1.06 4.62 -4.47
N ARG A 68 2.23 4.31 -5.04
CA ARG A 68 2.50 4.46 -6.48
C ARG A 68 1.57 3.56 -7.31
N VAL A 69 1.42 2.30 -6.91
CA VAL A 69 0.57 1.33 -7.62
C VAL A 69 -0.90 1.73 -7.54
N MET A 70 -1.38 2.10 -6.34
CA MET A 70 -2.78 2.50 -6.15
C MET A 70 -3.13 3.78 -6.91
N LEU A 71 -2.25 4.79 -6.91
CA LEU A 71 -2.46 6.03 -7.68
C LEU A 71 -2.44 5.77 -9.19
N SER A 72 -1.60 4.85 -9.66
CA SER A 72 -1.56 4.45 -11.07
C SER A 72 -2.86 3.75 -11.49
N LEU A 73 -3.34 2.80 -10.68
CA LEU A 73 -4.54 2.01 -10.98
C LEU A 73 -5.85 2.80 -10.81
N CYS A 74 -5.89 3.79 -9.92
CA CYS A 74 -7.08 4.62 -9.69
C CYS A 74 -7.13 5.89 -10.56
N ARG A 75 -6.15 6.12 -11.45
CA ARG A 75 -6.20 7.26 -12.38
C ARG A 75 -7.28 6.98 -13.43
N PRO A 76 -8.27 7.87 -13.63
CA PRO A 76 -9.28 7.67 -14.66
C PRO A 76 -8.61 7.62 -16.04
N PRO A 77 -9.05 6.74 -16.96
CA PRO A 77 -8.51 6.70 -18.32
C PRO A 77 -8.79 8.05 -19.00
N VAL A 78 -7.72 8.73 -19.39
CA VAL A 78 -7.74 10.06 -20.03
C VAL A 78 -8.54 10.06 -21.35
N ASP A 79 -8.73 8.90 -21.97
CA ASP A 79 -9.39 8.78 -23.28
C ASP A 79 -10.92 8.95 -23.27
N LYS A 80 -11.59 8.83 -22.12
CA LYS A 80 -13.06 8.90 -22.11
C LYS A 80 -13.61 10.33 -21.94
N ALA A 81 -12.80 11.29 -21.50
CA ALA A 81 -13.29 12.66 -21.30
C ALA A 81 -13.37 13.47 -22.60
N VAL A 82 -12.58 13.13 -23.62
CA VAL A 82 -12.53 13.88 -24.89
C VAL A 82 -13.70 13.48 -25.80
N HIS A 83 -14.08 12.20 -25.83
CA HIS A 83 -15.18 11.73 -26.69
C HIS A 83 -16.60 12.09 -26.22
N PHE A 84 -16.80 12.48 -24.96
CA PHE A 84 -18.11 12.95 -24.49
C PHE A 84 -18.32 14.47 -24.70
N ALA A 85 -17.26 15.24 -24.94
CA ALA A 85 -17.36 16.68 -25.15
C ALA A 85 -17.70 17.06 -26.61
N GLU A 86 -17.44 16.19 -27.58
CA GLU A 86 -17.71 16.44 -29.01
C GLU A 86 -19.07 15.89 -29.50
N GLY A 87 -19.80 15.14 -28.66
CA GLY A 87 -21.05 14.47 -29.05
C GLY A 87 -22.35 15.26 -28.84
N GLU A 88 -22.30 16.40 -28.13
CA GLU A 88 -23.49 17.15 -27.70
C GLU A 88 -23.50 18.59 -28.26
N VAL A 89 -23.23 18.74 -29.56
CA VAL A 89 -23.55 19.97 -30.30
C VAL A 89 -24.07 19.59 -31.69
N ARG A 90 -25.30 19.07 -31.76
CA ARG A 90 -26.15 19.15 -32.96
C ARG A 90 -27.61 19.31 -32.56
#